data_AF-A0A1G9ZYW8-F1
#
_entry.id   AF-A0A1G9ZYW8-F1
#
_cell.length_a   1.000
_cell.length_b   1.000
_cell.length_c   1.000
_cell.angle_alpha   90.00
_cell.angle_beta   90.00
_cell.angle_gamma   90.00
#
_symmetry.space_group_name_H-M   'P 1'
#
loop_
_entity.id
_entity.type
_entity.pdbx_description
1 polymer ?
#
loop_
_entity_poly.entity_id
_entity_poly.type
_entity_poly.pdbx_seq_one_letter_code
_entity_poly.pdbx_strand_id
1 'polypeptide(L)'
;MYTGKTEQPCCLCDDPETVARLDLPPRAVTLMKHGGRIAWRDIVGDVSVHFCASDWELVCDLVVDLGQNPLSRCSVARASFDLRADFEALTRIRKDEPDQSALEAERLREATRVVDRYGDDPMVETRDYVEARVVQWTLEDLGVADGVEPGR
;
A
#
# COMPACT_ATOMS: atom_id res chain seq x y z
N MET A 1 -3.33 32.71 0.49
CA MET A 1 -3.23 31.44 -0.24
C MET A 1 -2.89 30.37 0.77
N TYR A 2 -3.81 29.42 1.00
CA TYR A 2 -3.56 28.29 1.90
C TYR A 2 -2.68 27.30 1.14
N THR A 3 -1.38 27.27 1.44
CA THR A 3 -0.45 26.25 0.93
C THR A 3 -0.67 24.97 1.73
N GLY A 4 -1.86 24.36 1.57
CA GLY A 4 -2.15 23.04 2.07
C GLY A 4 -1.40 22.01 1.24
N LYS A 5 -0.07 22.00 1.32
CA LYS A 5 0.68 20.80 0.98
C LYS A 5 0.40 19.85 2.13
N THR A 6 -0.51 18.90 1.93
CA THR A 6 -0.54 17.71 2.77
C THR A 6 0.82 17.07 2.57
N GLU A 7 1.74 17.27 3.51
CA GLU A 7 3.08 16.72 3.43
C GLU A 7 2.95 15.20 3.32
N GLN A 8 3.64 14.60 2.35
CA GLN A 8 3.70 13.16 2.11
C GLN A 8 5.11 12.66 2.47
N PRO A 9 5.46 12.68 3.76
CA PRO A 9 6.80 12.34 4.20
C PRO A 9 7.10 10.84 4.03
N CYS A 10 8.39 10.50 4.08
CA CYS A 10 8.86 9.14 4.00
C CYS A 10 8.22 8.26 5.10
N CYS A 11 7.75 7.07 4.74
CA CYS A 11 7.08 6.16 5.68
C CYS A 11 8.01 5.66 6.81
N LEU A 12 9.32 5.65 6.57
CA LEU A 12 10.34 5.09 7.46
C LEU A 12 10.97 6.16 8.36
N CYS A 13 11.42 7.28 7.78
CA CYS A 13 12.23 8.28 8.49
C CYS A 13 11.59 9.66 8.65
N ASP A 14 10.39 9.89 8.10
CA ASP A 14 9.67 11.17 8.17
C ASP A 14 10.26 12.32 7.32
N ASP A 15 11.19 12.02 6.41
CA ASP A 15 11.75 13.00 5.49
C ASP A 15 10.66 13.55 4.54
N PRO A 16 10.45 14.88 4.45
CA PRO A 16 9.44 15.48 3.58
C PRO A 16 9.76 15.37 2.08
N GLU A 17 11.01 15.08 1.70
CA GLU A 17 11.44 14.97 0.30
C GLU A 17 11.37 13.52 -0.18
N THR A 18 10.27 13.17 -0.85
CA THR A 18 10.05 11.81 -1.35
C THR A 18 10.25 11.71 -2.86
N VAL A 19 10.80 10.58 -3.31
CA VAL A 19 11.13 10.31 -4.72
C VAL A 19 10.38 9.11 -5.28
N ALA A 20 9.88 8.24 -4.41
CA ALA A 20 9.14 7.04 -4.80
C ALA A 20 7.84 6.92 -4.01
N ARG A 21 6.84 6.33 -4.65
CA ARG A 21 5.51 6.04 -4.09
C ARG A 21 5.14 4.61 -4.42
N LEU A 22 4.58 3.90 -3.44
CA LEU A 22 3.91 2.61 -3.63
C LEU A 22 2.43 2.74 -3.27
N ASP A 23 1.57 2.16 -4.09
CA ASP A 23 0.13 2.08 -3.90
C ASP A 23 -0.27 0.65 -3.50
N LEU A 24 -0.91 0.55 -2.34
CA LEU A 24 -1.17 -0.71 -1.65
C LEU A 24 -2.66 -0.91 -1.42
N PRO A 25 -3.14 -2.17 -1.32
CA PRO A 25 -4.54 -2.42 -0.99
C PRO A 25 -4.89 -1.84 0.40
N PRO A 26 -6.15 -1.40 0.62
CA PRO A 26 -6.63 -0.86 1.89
C PRO A 26 -6.18 -1.63 3.13
N ARG A 27 -6.24 -2.95 3.06
CA ARG A 27 -5.93 -3.84 4.18
C ARG A 27 -4.45 -3.86 4.57
N ALA A 28 -3.55 -3.35 3.72
CA ALA A 28 -2.13 -3.23 3.98
C ALA A 28 -1.83 -2.44 5.27
N VAL A 29 -2.68 -1.45 5.62
CA VAL A 29 -2.53 -0.66 6.85
C VAL A 29 -2.45 -1.54 8.10
N THR A 30 -3.06 -2.73 8.09
CA THR A 30 -3.07 -3.63 9.25
C THR A 30 -1.71 -4.29 9.54
N LEU A 31 -0.84 -4.39 8.53
CA LEU A 31 0.53 -4.89 8.65
C LEU A 31 1.53 -3.79 9.01
N MET A 32 1.12 -2.52 8.91
CA MET A 32 1.96 -1.36 9.19
C MET A 32 2.12 -1.10 10.69
N LYS A 33 3.22 -0.45 11.05
CA LYS A 33 3.45 0.02 12.41
C LYS A 33 2.33 1.00 12.81
N HIS A 34 1.74 0.78 13.98
CA HIS A 34 0.59 1.52 14.53
C HIS A 34 -0.75 1.37 13.77
N GLY A 35 -0.84 0.46 12.81
CA GLY A 35 -2.00 0.29 11.93
C GLY A 35 -3.20 -0.49 12.50
N GLY A 36 -3.02 -1.25 13.59
CA GLY A 36 -4.03 -2.18 14.10
C GLY A 36 -5.36 -1.59 14.60
N ARG A 37 -5.55 -0.26 14.56
CA ARG A 37 -6.81 0.41 14.93
C ARG A 37 -7.50 1.10 13.74
N ILE A 38 -6.92 1.04 12.55
CA ILE A 38 -7.50 1.66 11.36
C ILE A 38 -8.63 0.77 10.83
N ALA A 39 -9.82 1.36 10.64
CA ALA A 39 -10.95 0.71 9.98
C ALA A 39 -10.67 0.60 8.48
N TRP A 40 -9.83 -0.36 8.09
CA TRP A 40 -9.32 -0.47 6.72
C TRP A 40 -10.42 -0.63 5.66
N ARG A 41 -11.57 -1.20 6.01
CA ARG A 41 -12.73 -1.30 5.12
C ARG A 41 -13.32 0.06 4.77
N ASP A 42 -13.17 1.06 5.65
CA ASP A 42 -13.60 2.43 5.39
C ASP A 42 -12.63 3.21 4.50
N ILE A 43 -11.47 2.64 4.12
CA ILE A 43 -10.56 3.29 3.19
C ILE A 43 -11.13 3.21 1.77
N VAL A 44 -11.13 4.35 1.08
CA VAL A 44 -11.56 4.48 -0.31
C VAL A 44 -10.34 4.58 -1.21
N GLY A 45 -10.22 3.66 -2.17
CA GLY A 45 -9.08 3.61 -3.10
C GLY A 45 -7.87 2.92 -2.50
N ASP A 46 -6.67 3.36 -2.87
CA ASP A 46 -5.41 2.78 -2.44
C ASP A 46 -4.82 3.48 -1.21
N VAL A 47 -3.95 2.76 -0.52
CA VAL A 47 -3.10 3.29 0.55
C VAL A 47 -1.74 3.60 -0.06
N SER A 48 -1.40 4.89 -0.13
CA SER A 48 -0.15 5.33 -0.72
C SER A 48 0.91 5.56 0.36
N VAL A 49 2.08 4.93 0.20
CA VAL A 49 3.27 5.17 1.03
C VAL A 49 4.37 5.77 0.18
N HIS A 50 5.15 6.69 0.77
CA HIS A 50 6.18 7.43 0.07
C HIS A 50 7.55 7.17 0.71
N PHE A 51 8.61 7.29 -0.09
CA PHE A 51 9.99 7.05 0.34
C PHE A 51 10.93 8.15 -0.15
N CYS A 52 11.84 8.60 0.72
CA CYS A 52 12.97 9.44 0.30
C CYS A 52 14.01 8.60 -0.45
N ALA A 53 14.99 9.24 -1.09
CA ALA A 53 15.96 8.53 -1.93
C ALA A 53 16.73 7.44 -1.20
N SER A 54 17.22 7.72 0.01
CA SER A 54 18.00 6.77 0.82
C SER A 54 17.16 5.57 1.27
N ASP A 55 15.94 5.81 1.74
CA ASP A 55 15.04 4.75 2.17
C ASP A 55 14.48 3.96 0.99
N TRP A 56 14.35 4.58 -0.17
CA TRP A 56 13.93 3.89 -1.39
C TRP A 56 14.98 2.89 -1.86
N GLU A 57 16.28 3.24 -1.81
CA GLU A 57 17.38 2.31 -2.06
C GLU A 57 17.31 1.12 -1.09
N LEU A 58 17.15 1.39 0.20
CA LEU A 58 16.99 0.35 1.23
C LEU A 58 15.78 -0.56 0.96
N VAL A 59 14.64 0.00 0.53
CA VAL A 59 13.44 -0.78 0.19
C VAL A 59 13.69 -1.63 -1.05
N CYS A 60 14.37 -1.11 -2.06
CA CYS A 60 14.77 -1.90 -3.23
C CYS A 60 15.61 -3.10 -2.80
N ASP A 61 16.65 -2.89 -1.98
CA ASP A 61 17.52 -3.97 -1.49
C ASP A 61 16.71 -5.01 -0.68
N LEU A 62 15.83 -4.55 0.21
CA LEU A 62 15.00 -5.43 1.03
C LEU A 62 14.07 -6.31 0.18
N VAL A 63 13.48 -5.74 -0.87
CA VAL A 63 12.46 -6.42 -1.67
C VAL A 63 13.08 -7.25 -2.79
N VAL A 64 14.04 -6.69 -3.53
CA VAL A 64 14.69 -7.32 -4.68
C VAL A 64 15.70 -8.35 -4.23
N ASP A 65 16.61 -7.99 -3.32
CA ASP A 65 17.73 -8.87 -2.96
C ASP A 65 17.41 -9.79 -1.79
N LEU A 66 16.67 -9.29 -0.79
CA LEU A 66 16.40 -10.04 0.44
C LEU A 66 15.02 -10.70 0.49
N GLY A 67 14.11 -10.35 -0.42
CA GLY A 67 12.78 -10.94 -0.48
C GLY A 67 11.91 -10.67 0.75
N GLN A 68 12.02 -9.49 1.36
CA GLN A 68 11.32 -9.14 2.62
C GLN A 68 10.28 -8.04 2.43
N ASN A 69 9.13 -8.18 3.11
CA ASN A 69 8.09 -7.16 3.15
C ASN A 69 8.48 -5.99 4.09
N PRO A 70 8.61 -4.74 3.59
CA PRO A 70 9.04 -3.60 4.38
C PRO A 70 7.94 -3.00 5.27
N LEU A 71 6.66 -3.36 5.07
CA LEU A 71 5.52 -2.65 5.68
C LEU A 71 5.51 -2.66 7.21
N SER A 72 6.04 -3.71 7.85
CA SER A 72 6.16 -3.79 9.30
C SER A 72 6.97 -2.63 9.92
N ARG A 73 7.81 -1.97 9.11
CA ARG A 73 8.64 -0.83 9.51
C ARG A 73 8.00 0.52 9.16
N CYS A 74 7.14 0.58 8.15
CA CYS A 74 6.43 1.80 7.77
C CYS A 74 5.40 2.20 8.84
N SER A 75 5.38 3.47 9.20
CA SER A 75 4.34 4.03 10.08
C SER A 75 3.06 4.32 9.29
N VAL A 76 1.92 3.78 9.74
CA VAL A 76 0.61 4.05 9.12
C VAL A 76 0.26 5.55 9.14
N ALA A 77 0.78 6.30 10.12
CA ALA A 77 0.54 7.74 10.24
C ALA A 77 1.16 8.56 9.10
N ARG A 78 2.02 7.93 8.27
CA ARG A 78 2.67 8.53 7.10
C ARG A 78 2.09 8.03 5.78
N ALA A 79 1.14 7.09 5.85
CA ALA A 79 0.38 6.67 4.68
C ALA A 79 -0.67 7.74 4.33
N SER A 80 -0.88 7.94 3.04
CA SER A 80 -1.93 8.77 2.49
C SER A 80 -3.08 7.86 2.06
N PHE A 81 -4.27 8.08 2.60
CA PHE A 81 -5.48 7.36 2.21
C PHE A 81 -6.72 8.20 2.58
N ASP A 82 -7.81 8.02 1.84
CA ASP A 82 -9.06 8.71 2.10
C ASP A 82 -10.02 7.80 2.88
N LEU A 83 -10.62 8.34 3.95
CA LEU A 83 -11.65 7.65 4.70
C LEU A 83 -13.04 7.96 4.12
N ARG A 84 -13.86 6.92 4.03
CA ARG A 84 -15.26 7.00 3.58
C ARG A 84 -16.03 8.05 4.37
N ALA A 85 -15.86 8.15 5.68
CA ALA A 85 -16.55 9.14 6.51
C ALA A 85 -16.32 10.58 6.01
N ASP A 86 -15.10 10.90 5.57
CA ASP A 86 -14.76 12.22 5.03
C ASP A 86 -15.41 12.44 3.66
N PHE A 87 -15.44 11.41 2.82
CA PHE A 87 -16.11 11.43 1.53
C PHE A 87 -17.64 11.56 1.65
N GLU A 88 -18.26 10.83 2.58
CA GLU A 88 -19.70 10.88 2.85
C GLU A 88 -20.11 12.22 3.46
N ALA A 89 -19.27 12.82 4.32
CA ALA A 89 -19.49 14.17 4.82
C ALA A 89 -19.48 15.22 3.69
N LEU A 90 -18.58 15.07 2.72
CA LEU A 90 -18.50 15.92 1.52
C LEU A 90 -19.69 15.73 0.57
N THR A 91 -20.14 14.48 0.37
CA THR A 91 -21.13 14.12 -0.66
C THR A 91 -22.56 13.95 -0.16
N ARG A 92 -22.78 13.86 1.17
CA ARG A 92 -24.06 13.54 1.82
C ARG A 92 -24.69 12.21 1.38
N ILE A 93 -23.90 11.31 0.78
CA ILE A 93 -24.34 9.96 0.39
C ILE A 93 -23.77 8.99 1.41
N ARG A 94 -24.61 8.12 1.98
CA ARG A 94 -24.16 6.99 2.82
C ARG A 94 -24.16 5.71 2.01
N LYS A 95 -23.04 5.00 1.97
CA LYS A 95 -22.94 3.66 1.38
C LYS A 95 -22.81 2.61 2.48
N ASP A 96 -23.04 1.34 2.14
CA ASP A 96 -22.68 0.23 3.03
C ASP A 96 -21.16 0.05 3.09
N GLU A 97 -20.68 -0.69 4.10
CA GLU A 97 -19.25 -1.02 4.23
C GLU A 97 -18.77 -1.75 2.96
N PRO A 98 -17.66 -1.29 2.32
CA PRO A 98 -17.19 -1.90 1.08
C PRO A 98 -16.64 -3.31 1.31
N ASP A 99 -17.10 -4.26 0.50
CA ASP A 99 -16.40 -5.52 0.28
C ASP A 99 -15.22 -5.27 -0.68
N GLN A 100 -14.00 -5.35 -0.15
CA GLN A 100 -12.77 -5.10 -0.89
C GLN A 100 -12.23 -6.35 -1.62
N SER A 101 -12.87 -7.51 -1.47
CA SER A 101 -12.35 -8.79 -1.99
C SER A 101 -12.10 -8.78 -3.49
N ALA A 102 -12.98 -8.13 -4.27
CA ALA A 102 -12.82 -8.02 -5.72
C ALA A 102 -11.61 -7.15 -6.11
N LEU A 103 -11.37 -6.07 -5.37
CA LEU A 103 -10.21 -5.20 -5.56
C LEU A 103 -8.92 -5.94 -5.22
N GLU A 104 -8.87 -6.62 -4.06
CA GLU A 104 -7.71 -7.41 -3.63
C GLU A 104 -7.37 -8.51 -4.66
N ALA A 105 -8.38 -9.19 -5.21
CA ALA A 105 -8.19 -10.21 -6.24
C ALA A 105 -7.71 -9.64 -7.59
N GLU A 106 -8.14 -8.43 -7.98
CA GLU A 106 -7.58 -7.75 -9.16
C GLU A 106 -6.13 -7.32 -8.91
N ARG A 107 -5.85 -6.70 -7.76
CA ARG A 107 -4.50 -6.27 -7.38
C ARG A 107 -3.52 -7.44 -7.33
N LEU A 108 -3.91 -8.58 -6.77
CA LEU A 108 -3.08 -9.77 -6.75
C LEU A 108 -2.76 -10.29 -8.17
N ARG A 109 -3.75 -10.29 -9.06
CA ARG A 109 -3.57 -10.69 -10.47
C ARG A 109 -2.65 -9.74 -11.22
N GLU A 110 -2.83 -8.43 -11.04
CA GLU A 110 -1.97 -7.40 -11.60
C GLU A 110 -0.52 -7.55 -11.11
N ALA A 111 -0.34 -7.63 -9.79
CA ALA A 111 0.96 -7.82 -9.17
C ALA A 111 1.68 -9.07 -9.70
N THR A 112 0.96 -10.19 -9.81
CA THR A 112 1.51 -11.44 -10.37
C THR A 112 2.01 -11.25 -11.81
N ARG A 113 1.23 -10.56 -12.66
CA ARG A 113 1.66 -10.27 -14.04
C ARG A 113 2.88 -9.34 -14.12
N VAL A 114 3.07 -8.45 -13.15
CA VAL A 114 4.22 -7.54 -13.11
C VAL A 114 5.47 -8.30 -12.66
N VAL A 115 5.35 -9.10 -11.61
CA VAL A 115 6.43 -9.96 -11.11
C VAL A 115 6.92 -10.93 -12.19
N ASP A 116 6.01 -11.61 -12.88
CA ASP A 116 6.36 -12.58 -13.94
C ASP A 116 7.05 -11.95 -15.15
N ARG A 117 6.86 -10.64 -15.39
CA ARG A 117 7.45 -9.92 -16.53
C ARG A 117 8.74 -9.18 -16.18
N TYR A 118 9.06 -9.04 -14.90
CA TYR A 118 10.25 -8.31 -14.49
C TYR A 118 11.52 -9.03 -14.96
N GLY A 119 12.44 -8.28 -15.57
CA GLY A 119 13.67 -8.81 -16.19
C GLY A 119 13.53 -9.20 -17.66
N ASP A 120 12.32 -9.59 -18.10
CA ASP A 120 12.03 -9.94 -19.49
C ASP A 120 11.41 -8.78 -20.29
N ASP A 121 10.56 -7.98 -19.64
CA ASP A 121 9.90 -6.81 -20.24
C ASP A 121 10.62 -5.52 -19.82
N PRO A 122 11.27 -4.79 -20.75
CA PRO A 122 11.99 -3.55 -20.42
C PRO A 122 11.06 -2.40 -20.00
N MET A 123 9.74 -2.56 -20.15
CA MET A 123 8.74 -1.57 -19.71
C MET A 123 8.35 -1.75 -18.23
N VAL A 124 8.81 -2.81 -17.57
CA VAL A 124 8.60 -3.01 -16.14
C VAL A 124 9.80 -2.46 -15.38
N GLU A 125 9.58 -1.37 -14.65
CA GLU A 125 10.63 -0.75 -13.84
C GLU A 125 10.80 -1.49 -12.50
N THR A 126 11.95 -1.33 -11.85
CA THR A 126 12.19 -1.88 -10.50
C THR A 126 11.13 -1.41 -9.49
N ARG A 127 10.65 -0.15 -9.63
CA ARG A 127 9.57 0.38 -8.78
C ARG A 127 8.28 -0.43 -8.92
N ASP A 128 7.90 -0.80 -10.14
CA ASP A 128 6.68 -1.57 -10.38
C ASP A 128 6.81 -3.00 -9.84
N TYR A 129 7.99 -3.60 -10.02
CA TYR A 129 8.30 -4.89 -9.42
C TYR A 129 8.23 -4.86 -7.89
N VAL A 130 8.83 -3.84 -7.26
CA VAL A 130 8.80 -3.67 -5.81
C VAL A 130 7.36 -3.51 -5.31
N GLU A 131 6.55 -2.65 -5.94
CA GLU A 131 5.13 -2.50 -5.62
C GLU A 131 4.40 -3.84 -5.69
N ALA A 132 4.56 -4.55 -6.81
CA ALA A 132 3.91 -5.82 -7.04
C ALA A 132 4.29 -6.89 -6.01
N ARG A 133 5.57 -6.99 -5.63
CA ARG A 133 6.01 -7.92 -4.58
C ARG A 133 5.43 -7.58 -3.21
N VAL A 134 5.43 -6.29 -2.85
CA VAL A 134 4.84 -5.84 -1.58
C VAL A 134 3.34 -6.14 -1.54
N VAL A 135 2.61 -5.94 -2.65
CA VAL A 135 1.19 -6.30 -2.75
C VAL A 135 0.97 -7.81 -2.60
N GLN A 136 1.75 -8.65 -3.29
CA GLN A 136 1.66 -10.11 -3.17
C GLN A 136 1.84 -10.57 -1.72
N TRP A 137 2.98 -10.22 -1.11
CA TRP A 137 3.28 -10.62 0.27
C TRP A 137 2.25 -10.10 1.26
N THR A 138 1.76 -8.87 1.06
CA THR A 138 0.72 -8.31 1.93
C THR A 138 -0.54 -9.15 1.90
N LEU A 139 -1.01 -9.54 0.70
CA LEU A 139 -2.22 -10.35 0.56
C LEU A 139 -2.01 -11.81 1.01
N GLU A 140 -0.80 -12.35 0.85
CA GLU A 140 -0.39 -13.65 1.40
C GLU A 140 -0.38 -13.63 2.94
N ASP A 141 0.28 -12.66 3.56
CA ASP A 141 0.36 -12.49 5.02
C ASP A 141 -1.04 -12.31 5.66
N LEU A 142 -1.98 -11.75 4.90
CA LEU A 142 -3.37 -11.54 5.30
C LEU A 142 -4.29 -12.74 5.03
N GLY A 143 -3.78 -13.83 4.45
CA GLY A 143 -4.53 -15.06 4.13
C GLY A 143 -5.46 -14.95 2.91
N VAL A 144 -5.41 -13.84 2.18
CA VAL A 144 -6.29 -13.59 1.02
C VAL A 144 -5.89 -14.44 -0.18
N ALA A 145 -4.58 -14.68 -0.36
CA ALA A 145 -4.06 -15.49 -1.46
C ALA A 145 -4.46 -16.97 -1.37
N ASP A 146 -4.69 -17.50 -0.17
CA ASP A 146 -5.05 -18.91 0.06
C ASP A 146 -6.57 -19.17 0.11
N GLY A 147 -7.40 -18.13 -0.08
CA GLY A 147 -8.86 -18.24 0.08
C GLY A 147 -9.30 -18.50 1.53
N VAL A 148 -8.42 -18.28 2.51
CA VAL A 148 -8.70 -18.46 3.93
C VAL A 148 -9.01 -17.09 4.52
N GLU A 149 -10.30 -16.76 4.64
CA GLU A 149 -10.69 -15.61 5.46
C GLU A 149 -10.13 -15.79 6.88
N PRO A 150 -9.31 -14.87 7.41
CA PRO A 150 -8.85 -14.97 8.78
C PRO A 150 -10.01 -14.60 9.70
N GLY A 151 -10.52 -15.62 10.39
CA GLY A 151 -11.09 -15.56 11.74
C GLY A 151 -12.14 -14.49 12.02
N ARG A 152 -13.41 -14.93 12.01
CA ARG A 152 -14.54 -14.30 12.70
C ARG A 152 -14.23 -13.90 14.15
#